data_AF-A0A1R1XR12-F1
#
_entry.id   AF-A0A1R1XR12-F1
#
_cell.length_a   1.000
_cell.length_b   1.000
_cell.length_c   1.000
_cell.angle_alpha   90.00
_cell.angle_beta   90.00
_cell.angle_gamma   90.00
#
_symmetry.space_group_name_H-M   'P 1'
#
loop_
_entity.id
_entity.type
_entity.pdbx_description
1 polymer ?
#
loop_
_entity_poly.entity_id
_entity_poly.type
_entity_poly.pdbx_seq_one_letter_code
_entity_poly.pdbx_strand_id
1 'polypeptide(L)'
;MTGKFEVFPDKFGAEDKTEDLEIWISSFEEAVEFNGCTEEDSLKLFRLWLKGKAARWHMEMIPKSNRANWTLKDWTKELKNKFMAKGNIIGLTKLEKKPEQAWDTFGSQFTRYVETNPEDLVTEKWITKTFLEAVSVADLNLWRELYLKCRNLKLSKVISKVVATAKCWDE
;
A
#
# COMPACT_ATOMS: atom_id res chain seq x y z
N MET A 1 11.62 -37.08 -2.46
CA MET A 1 11.77 -35.71 -1.94
C MET A 1 10.61 -34.87 -2.44
N THR A 2 9.57 -34.70 -1.63
CA THR A 2 8.43 -33.82 -1.90
C THR A 2 8.79 -32.44 -1.38
N GLY A 3 9.36 -31.59 -2.23
CA GLY A 3 9.67 -30.20 -1.89
C GLY A 3 8.38 -29.45 -1.59
N LYS A 4 8.22 -29.00 -0.35
CA LYS A 4 7.04 -28.32 0.17
C LYS A 4 6.94 -26.91 -0.42
N PHE A 5 6.05 -26.72 -1.39
CA PHE A 5 5.52 -25.40 -1.74
C PHE A 5 4.50 -24.88 -0.70
N GLU A 6 4.47 -25.43 0.53
CA GLU A 6 3.52 -25.06 1.60
C GLU A 6 3.63 -23.59 2.03
N VAL A 7 4.72 -22.90 1.70
CA VAL A 7 5.01 -21.53 2.17
C VAL A 7 4.48 -20.46 1.20
N PHE A 8 4.16 -20.82 -0.04
CA PHE A 8 3.67 -19.84 -1.01
C PHE A 8 2.22 -19.43 -0.72
N PRO A 9 1.85 -18.16 -0.96
CA PRO A 9 0.46 -17.74 -0.85
C PRO A 9 -0.42 -18.43 -1.90
N ASP A 10 -1.75 -18.34 -1.72
CA ASP A 10 -2.71 -18.75 -2.74
C ASP A 10 -2.45 -18.02 -4.07
N LYS A 11 -2.80 -18.63 -5.20
CA LYS A 11 -2.60 -18.00 -6.51
C LYS A 11 -3.42 -16.70 -6.65
N PHE A 12 -2.82 -15.64 -7.17
CA PHE A 12 -3.46 -14.33 -7.34
C PHE A 12 -4.24 -14.21 -8.64
N GLY A 13 -5.52 -13.83 -8.55
CA GLY A 13 -6.43 -13.77 -9.71
C GLY A 13 -6.77 -12.36 -10.18
N ALA A 14 -6.71 -11.37 -9.28
CA ALA A 14 -7.29 -10.04 -9.47
C ALA A 14 -8.81 -10.08 -9.77
N GLU A 15 -9.51 -11.08 -9.24
CA GLU A 15 -10.95 -11.25 -9.43
C GLU A 15 -11.75 -10.77 -8.23
N ASP A 16 -11.24 -11.01 -7.01
CA ASP A 16 -11.85 -10.56 -5.77
C ASP A 16 -11.26 -9.22 -5.31
N LYS A 17 -12.12 -8.34 -4.80
CA LYS A 17 -11.71 -7.09 -4.15
C LYS A 17 -11.09 -7.33 -2.76
N THR A 18 -11.21 -8.54 -2.20
CA THR A 18 -10.60 -8.91 -0.91
C THR A 18 -9.14 -9.35 -1.03
N GLU A 19 -8.65 -9.67 -2.24
CA GLU A 19 -7.24 -10.02 -2.47
C GLU A 19 -6.37 -8.77 -2.24
N ASP A 20 -5.77 -8.63 -1.04
CA ASP A 20 -4.77 -7.59 -0.76
C ASP A 20 -3.49 -7.93 -1.54
N LEU A 21 -3.39 -7.35 -2.74
CA LEU A 21 -2.27 -7.53 -3.66
C LEU A 21 -0.92 -7.19 -3.02
N GLU A 22 -0.88 -6.25 -2.08
CA GLU A 22 0.37 -5.88 -1.43
C GLU A 22 0.83 -6.96 -0.45
N ILE A 23 -0.09 -7.49 0.36
CA ILE A 23 0.19 -8.65 1.21
C ILE A 23 0.60 -9.84 0.35
N TRP A 24 -0.12 -10.09 -0.75
CA TRP A 24 0.18 -11.19 -1.64
C TRP A 24 1.60 -11.10 -2.24
N ILE A 25 2.00 -9.92 -2.72
CA ILE A 25 3.35 -9.69 -3.25
C ILE A 25 4.40 -9.92 -2.16
N SER A 26 4.20 -9.37 -0.95
CA SER A 26 5.15 -9.55 0.17
C SER A 26 5.31 -11.04 0.49
N SER A 27 4.20 -11.77 0.66
CA SER A 27 4.23 -13.20 0.94
C SER A 27 4.87 -14.01 -0.18
N PHE A 28 4.65 -13.63 -1.45
CA PHE A 28 5.27 -14.30 -2.58
C PHE A 28 6.78 -14.06 -2.63
N GLU A 29 7.24 -12.82 -2.45
CA GLU A 29 8.66 -12.44 -2.44
C GLU A 29 9.41 -13.10 -1.26
N GLU A 30 8.81 -13.11 -0.07
CA GLU A 30 9.35 -13.82 1.10
C GLU A 30 9.44 -15.34 0.87
N ALA A 31 8.42 -15.95 0.25
CA ALA A 31 8.45 -17.38 -0.07
C ALA A 31 9.56 -17.71 -1.09
N VAL A 32 9.76 -16.86 -2.09
CA VAL A 32 10.85 -16.98 -3.07
C VAL A 32 12.22 -16.92 -2.37
N GLU A 33 12.42 -15.95 -1.48
CA GLU A 33 13.67 -15.79 -0.72
C GLU A 33 13.90 -16.97 0.23
N PHE A 34 12.88 -17.38 0.98
CA PHE A 34 12.95 -18.50 1.92
C PHE A 34 13.33 -19.83 1.24
N ASN A 35 12.85 -20.04 0.02
CA ASN A 35 13.17 -21.24 -0.77
C ASN A 35 14.51 -21.12 -1.54
N GLY A 36 15.22 -19.99 -1.44
CA GLY A 36 16.51 -19.78 -2.12
C GLY A 36 16.41 -19.86 -3.63
N CYS A 37 15.27 -19.45 -4.21
CA CYS A 37 15.03 -19.53 -5.64
C CYS A 37 16.00 -18.63 -6.42
N THR A 38 16.46 -19.11 -7.58
CA THR A 38 17.19 -18.26 -8.53
C THR A 38 16.26 -17.22 -9.15
N GLU A 39 16.79 -16.15 -9.74
CA GLU A 39 15.96 -15.15 -10.45
C GLU A 39 15.12 -15.82 -11.56
N GLU A 40 15.69 -16.77 -12.30
CA GLU A 40 14.99 -17.49 -13.35
C GLU A 40 13.82 -18.33 -12.79
N ASP A 41 14.05 -19.04 -11.68
CA ASP A 41 13.02 -19.84 -11.03
C ASP A 41 11.93 -18.95 -10.42
N SER A 42 12.31 -17.81 -9.85
CA SER A 42 11.40 -16.81 -9.30
C SER A 42 10.44 -16.27 -10.35
N LEU A 43 10.96 -15.97 -11.55
CA LEU A 43 10.15 -15.54 -12.69
C LEU A 43 9.22 -16.65 -13.20
N LYS A 44 9.67 -17.92 -13.22
CA LYS A 44 8.82 -19.07 -13.58
C LYS A 44 7.70 -19.26 -12.55
N LEU A 45 8.05 -19.22 -11.27
CA LEU A 45 7.09 -19.35 -10.17
C LEU A 45 6.07 -18.22 -10.19
N PHE A 46 6.50 -16.98 -10.40
CA PHE A 46 5.61 -15.83 -10.51
C PHE A 46 4.54 -16.08 -11.57
N ARG A 47 4.93 -16.52 -12.77
CA ARG A 47 3.99 -16.87 -13.85
C ARG A 47 3.01 -17.97 -13.47
N LEU A 48 3.48 -19.01 -12.77
CA LEU A 48 2.66 -20.15 -12.33
C LEU A 48 1.68 -19.78 -11.19
N TRP A 49 1.99 -18.73 -10.43
CA TRP A 49 1.21 -18.25 -9.29
C TRP A 49 0.20 -17.15 -9.62
N LEU A 50 0.15 -16.70 -10.88
CA LEU A 50 -0.95 -15.90 -11.40
C LEU A 50 -2.06 -16.80 -11.94
N LYS A 51 -3.31 -16.38 -11.78
CA LYS A 51 -4.51 -16.97 -12.40
C LYS A 51 -5.43 -15.87 -12.93
N GLY A 52 -6.53 -16.25 -13.58
CA GLY A 52 -7.61 -15.33 -13.94
C GLY A 52 -7.14 -14.10 -14.76
N LYS A 53 -7.58 -12.91 -14.33
CA LYS A 53 -7.24 -11.64 -14.98
C LYS A 53 -5.75 -11.31 -14.90
N ALA A 54 -5.10 -11.62 -13.77
CA ALA A 54 -3.68 -11.35 -13.59
C ALA A 54 -2.81 -12.17 -14.57
N ALA A 55 -3.11 -13.47 -14.73
CA ALA A 55 -2.40 -14.32 -15.70
C ALA A 55 -2.60 -13.86 -17.15
N ARG A 56 -3.84 -13.51 -17.52
CA ARG A 56 -4.14 -12.99 -18.87
C ARG A 56 -3.37 -11.70 -19.17
N TRP A 57 -3.38 -10.77 -18.23
CA TRP A 57 -2.60 -9.53 -18.33
C TRP A 57 -1.11 -9.81 -18.51
N HIS A 58 -0.54 -10.73 -17.72
CA HIS A 58 0.87 -11.08 -17.85
C HIS A 58 1.19 -11.61 -19.26
N MET A 59 0.37 -12.52 -19.81
CA MET A 59 0.55 -13.04 -21.18
C MET A 59 0.50 -11.95 -22.25
N GLU A 60 -0.38 -10.96 -22.11
CA GLU A 60 -0.47 -9.80 -23.01
C GLU A 60 0.77 -8.88 -22.94
N MET A 61 1.50 -8.90 -21.82
CA MET A 61 2.68 -8.06 -21.62
C MET A 61 3.97 -8.70 -22.15
N ILE A 62 4.08 -10.04 -22.20
CA ILE A 62 5.29 -10.76 -22.65
C ILE A 62 5.81 -10.29 -24.04
N PRO A 63 4.95 -10.09 -25.07
CA PRO A 63 5.43 -9.74 -26.42
C PRO A 63 6.05 -8.35 -26.53
N LYS A 64 6.01 -7.52 -25.48
CA LYS A 64 6.52 -6.15 -25.52
C LYS A 64 8.04 -6.18 -25.33
N SER A 65 8.77 -5.64 -26.32
CA SER A 65 10.24 -5.70 -26.48
C SER A 65 11.06 -5.37 -25.23
N ASN A 66 10.53 -4.54 -24.33
CA ASN A 66 11.26 -4.04 -23.17
C ASN A 66 11.11 -4.93 -21.93
N ARG A 67 10.30 -6.01 -21.99
CA ARG A 67 9.91 -6.81 -20.82
C ARG A 67 10.59 -8.17 -20.73
N ALA A 68 11.41 -8.53 -21.72
CA ALA A 68 12.20 -9.76 -21.72
C ALA A 68 13.27 -9.79 -20.61
N ASN A 69 13.73 -8.62 -20.16
CA ASN A 69 14.80 -8.47 -19.17
C ASN A 69 14.30 -8.03 -17.79
N TRP A 70 12.98 -8.09 -17.56
CA TRP A 70 12.39 -7.67 -16.29
C TRP A 70 12.70 -8.66 -15.18
N THR A 71 13.11 -8.13 -14.04
CA THR A 71 13.29 -8.87 -12.79
C THR A 71 11.93 -9.17 -12.15
N LEU A 72 11.90 -10.05 -11.15
CA LEU A 72 10.70 -10.28 -10.34
C LEU A 72 10.16 -8.95 -9.77
N LYS A 73 11.06 -8.08 -9.30
CA LYS A 73 10.72 -6.76 -8.73
C LYS A 73 10.05 -5.83 -9.75
N ASP A 74 10.48 -5.85 -11.01
CA ASP A 74 9.84 -5.08 -12.07
C ASP A 74 8.43 -5.59 -12.34
N TRP A 75 8.26 -6.92 -12.35
CA TRP A 75 6.96 -7.57 -12.54
C TRP A 75 5.99 -7.32 -11.38
N THR A 76 6.42 -7.45 -10.13
CA THR A 76 5.57 -7.19 -8.95
C THR A 76 5.19 -5.72 -8.86
N LYS A 77 6.11 -4.80 -9.17
CA LYS A 77 5.81 -3.36 -9.29
C LYS A 77 4.75 -3.07 -10.35
N GLU A 78 4.88 -3.65 -11.54
CA GLU A 78 3.91 -3.41 -12.61
C GLU A 78 2.55 -4.09 -12.33
N LEU A 79 2.56 -5.25 -11.65
CA LEU A 79 1.35 -5.90 -11.17
C LEU A 79 0.58 -4.98 -10.21
N LYS A 80 1.29 -4.33 -9.26
CA LYS A 80 0.71 -3.26 -8.41
C LYS A 80 0.12 -2.15 -9.26
N ASN A 81 0.86 -1.58 -10.21
CA ASN A 81 0.36 -0.50 -11.07
C ASN A 81 -0.93 -0.85 -11.83
N LYS A 82 -1.08 -2.11 -12.23
CA LYS A 82 -2.22 -2.59 -13.01
C LYS A 82 -3.46 -2.87 -12.18
N PHE A 83 -3.28 -3.51 -11.01
CA PHE A 83 -4.39 -4.11 -10.25
C PHE A 83 -4.62 -3.48 -8.88
N MET A 84 -3.70 -2.65 -8.37
CA MET A 84 -3.96 -1.85 -7.19
C MET A 84 -5.01 -0.79 -7.52
N ALA A 85 -6.00 -0.64 -6.65
CA ALA A 85 -6.98 0.43 -6.77
C ALA A 85 -6.25 1.78 -6.70
N LYS A 86 -6.34 2.59 -7.76
CA LYS A 86 -5.77 3.94 -7.74
C LYS A 86 -6.63 4.85 -6.87
N GLY A 87 -6.00 5.46 -5.87
CA GLY A 87 -6.60 6.56 -5.13
C GLY A 87 -6.80 7.77 -6.01
N ASN A 88 -7.60 8.71 -5.52
CA ASN A 88 -7.67 10.04 -6.11
C ASN A 88 -7.73 11.11 -5.01
N ILE A 89 -7.34 12.33 -5.37
CA ILE A 89 -7.29 13.49 -4.47
C ILE A 89 -8.64 13.70 -3.76
N ILE A 90 -9.76 13.54 -4.48
CA ILE A 90 -11.11 13.72 -3.92
C ILE A 90 -11.38 12.69 -2.82
N GLY A 91 -11.04 11.43 -3.05
CA GLY A 91 -11.20 10.38 -2.04
C GLY A 91 -10.31 10.60 -0.82
N LEU A 92 -9.08 11.10 -1.02
CA LEU A 92 -8.17 11.43 0.08
C LEU A 92 -8.74 12.54 0.98
N THR A 93 -9.36 13.58 0.41
CA THR A 93 -10.02 14.65 1.18
C THR A 93 -11.28 14.20 1.93
N LYS A 94 -11.82 13.03 1.59
CA LYS A 94 -13.02 12.46 2.22
C LYS A 94 -12.70 11.40 3.28
N LEU A 95 -11.43 11.14 3.55
CA LEU A 95 -11.05 10.22 4.62
C LEU A 95 -11.33 10.85 5.97
N GLU A 96 -12.18 10.18 6.75
CA GLU A 96 -12.57 10.59 8.09
C GLU A 96 -12.26 9.46 9.07
N LYS A 97 -11.77 9.84 10.25
CA LYS A 97 -11.57 8.92 11.36
C LYS A 97 -12.94 8.55 11.93
N LYS A 98 -13.21 7.25 12.11
CA LYS A 98 -14.42 6.80 12.82
C LYS A 98 -14.28 7.09 14.34
N PRO A 99 -15.37 7.38 15.07
CA PRO A 99 -15.27 7.74 16.49
C PRO A 99 -14.48 6.72 17.33
N GLU A 100 -14.67 5.43 17.07
CA GLU A 100 -14.12 4.28 17.79
C GLU A 100 -12.76 3.83 17.26
N GLN A 101 -12.33 4.37 16.12
CA GLN A 101 -11.05 4.02 15.49
C GLN A 101 -9.91 4.69 16.25
N ALA A 102 -8.84 3.95 16.55
CA ALA A 102 -7.64 4.54 17.14
C ALA A 102 -6.86 5.40 16.12
N TRP A 103 -6.15 6.42 16.61
CA TRP A 103 -5.42 7.38 15.75
C TRP A 103 -4.29 6.75 14.93
N ASP A 104 -3.65 5.71 15.46
CA ASP A 104 -2.61 4.95 14.76
C ASP A 104 -3.18 4.15 13.57
N THR A 105 -4.35 3.57 13.77
CA THR A 105 -5.11 2.84 12.76
C THR A 105 -5.56 3.79 11.65
N PHE A 106 -6.11 4.95 12.02
CA PHE A 106 -6.48 5.98 11.04
C PHE A 106 -5.26 6.52 10.29
N GLY A 107 -4.16 6.82 10.98
CA GLY A 107 -2.93 7.30 10.34
C GLY A 107 -2.34 6.29 9.35
N SER A 108 -2.38 4.99 9.69
CA SER A 108 -1.96 3.91 8.80
C SER A 108 -2.86 3.81 7.57
N GLN A 109 -4.18 3.87 7.76
CA GLN A 109 -5.15 3.88 6.66
C GLN A 109 -4.95 5.08 5.72
N PHE A 110 -4.73 6.26 6.29
CA PHE A 110 -4.49 7.48 5.52
C PHE A 110 -3.22 7.37 4.69
N THR A 111 -2.13 6.88 5.28
CA THR A 111 -0.85 6.67 4.58
C THR A 111 -0.99 5.67 3.43
N ARG A 112 -1.64 4.51 3.66
CA ARG A 112 -1.90 3.53 2.60
C ARG A 112 -2.72 4.12 1.45
N TYR A 113 -3.71 4.97 1.75
CA TYR A 113 -4.47 5.64 0.68
C TYR A 113 -3.60 6.62 -0.10
N VAL A 114 -2.74 7.41 0.57
CA VAL A 114 -1.80 8.33 -0.09
C VAL A 114 -0.92 7.58 -1.09
N GLU A 115 -0.40 6.41 -0.72
CA GLU A 115 0.47 5.57 -1.58
C GLU A 115 -0.25 5.08 -2.85
N THR A 116 -1.58 5.04 -2.87
CA THR A 116 -2.34 4.71 -4.08
C THR A 116 -2.53 5.89 -5.05
N ASN A 117 -2.16 7.11 -4.66
CA ASN A 117 -2.26 8.30 -5.51
C ASN A 117 -0.97 8.48 -6.33
N PRO A 118 -1.07 8.89 -7.61
CA PRO A 118 0.10 9.27 -8.39
C PRO A 118 0.95 10.36 -7.71
N GLU A 119 2.26 10.15 -7.63
CA GLU A 119 3.20 11.06 -6.93
C GLU A 119 3.20 12.49 -7.50
N ASP A 120 2.87 12.66 -8.78
CA ASP A 120 2.78 13.95 -9.46
C ASP A 120 1.51 14.74 -9.10
N LEU A 121 0.51 14.09 -8.52
CA LEU A 121 -0.78 14.70 -8.17
C LEU A 121 -0.85 15.23 -6.73
N VAL A 122 0.09 14.83 -5.87
CA VAL A 122 0.08 15.17 -4.45
C VAL A 122 1.44 15.65 -3.99
N THR A 123 1.46 16.65 -3.11
CA THR A 123 2.70 17.11 -2.47
C THR A 123 2.68 16.75 -1.00
N GLU A 124 3.85 16.50 -0.40
CA GLU A 124 4.00 16.23 1.05
C GLU A 124 3.27 17.28 1.90
N LYS A 125 3.39 18.56 1.50
CA LYS A 125 2.73 19.69 2.17
C LYS A 125 1.21 19.60 2.09
N TRP A 126 0.67 19.26 0.91
CA TRP A 126 -0.77 19.13 0.71
C TRP A 126 -1.31 17.93 1.49
N ILE A 127 -0.66 16.76 1.40
CA ILE A 127 -1.02 15.54 2.13
C ILE A 127 -1.05 15.80 3.65
N THR A 128 -0.02 16.46 4.17
CA THR A 128 0.06 16.82 5.59
C THR A 128 -1.08 17.75 6.01
N LYS A 129 -1.40 18.73 5.16
CA LYS A 129 -2.52 19.65 5.42
C LYS A 129 -3.85 18.89 5.43
N THR A 130 -4.09 18.02 4.46
CA THR A 130 -5.31 17.21 4.38
C THR A 130 -5.46 16.28 5.59
N PHE A 131 -4.37 15.66 6.05
CA PHE A 131 -4.42 14.87 7.29
C PHE A 131 -4.79 15.73 8.50
N LEU A 132 -4.19 16.92 8.66
CA LEU A 132 -4.57 17.85 9.74
C LEU A 132 -6.00 18.35 9.61
N GLU A 133 -6.52 18.56 8.40
CA GLU A 133 -7.94 18.87 8.18
C GLU A 133 -8.83 17.72 8.68
N ALA A 134 -8.49 16.46 8.38
CA ALA A 134 -9.20 15.30 8.93
C ALA A 134 -9.11 15.23 10.47
N VAL A 135 -7.96 15.59 11.06
CA VAL A 135 -7.83 15.72 12.52
C VAL A 135 -8.79 16.79 13.05
N SER A 136 -8.92 17.95 12.39
CA SER A 136 -9.81 19.03 12.83
C SER A 136 -11.29 18.63 12.84
N VAL A 137 -11.69 17.74 11.93
CA VAL A 137 -13.06 17.22 11.84
C VAL A 137 -13.33 16.22 12.97
N ALA A 138 -12.37 15.35 13.26
CA ALA A 138 -12.55 14.31 14.28
C ALA A 138 -12.29 14.80 15.72
N ASP A 139 -11.32 15.70 15.91
CA ASP A 139 -10.97 16.30 17.21
C ASP A 139 -10.39 17.71 17.03
N LEU A 140 -11.24 18.71 17.23
CA LEU A 140 -10.87 20.12 17.08
C LEU A 140 -9.85 20.57 18.13
N ASN A 141 -9.86 20.00 19.33
CA ASN A 141 -8.92 20.39 20.38
C ASN A 141 -7.52 19.88 20.03
N LEU A 142 -7.43 18.61 19.61
CA LEU A 142 -6.17 18.00 19.19
C LEU A 142 -5.57 18.75 18.01
N TRP A 143 -6.43 19.14 17.05
CA TRP A 143 -6.02 19.97 15.93
C TRP A 143 -5.48 21.34 16.37
N ARG A 144 -6.16 22.05 17.28
CA ARG A 144 -5.73 23.37 17.77
C ARG A 144 -4.36 23.30 18.41
N GLU A 145 -4.07 22.26 19.17
CA GLU A 145 -2.76 22.09 19.78
C GLU A 145 -1.66 21.85 18.73
N LEU A 146 -1.95 21.01 17.74
CA LEU A 146 -0.93 20.46 16.86
C LEU A 146 -0.72 21.26 15.57
N TYR A 147 -1.72 21.97 15.06
CA TYR A 147 -1.69 22.54 13.71
C TYR A 147 -0.45 23.40 13.45
N LEU A 148 -0.17 24.38 14.29
CA LEU A 148 1.00 25.27 14.11
C LEU A 148 2.33 24.52 14.25
N LYS A 149 2.38 23.53 15.15
CA LYS A 149 3.57 22.70 15.42
C LYS A 149 3.85 21.71 14.27
N CYS A 150 2.81 21.30 13.54
CA CYS A 150 2.86 20.16 12.62
C CYS A 150 2.70 20.53 11.14
N ARG A 151 2.10 21.68 10.78
CA ARG A 151 1.72 22.02 9.38
C ARG A 151 2.85 22.03 8.34
N ASN A 152 4.10 22.08 8.79
CA ASN A 152 5.29 22.09 7.92
C ASN A 152 6.15 20.81 8.08
N LEU A 153 5.67 19.83 8.86
CA LEU A 153 6.37 18.55 9.04
C LEU A 153 5.94 17.55 7.96
N LYS A 154 6.68 16.45 7.86
CA LYS A 154 6.28 15.29 7.05
C LYS A 154 5.06 14.59 7.65
N LEU A 155 4.21 13.97 6.82
CA LEU A 155 3.01 13.25 7.23
C LEU A 155 3.31 12.26 8.37
N SER A 156 4.35 11.44 8.20
CA SER A 156 4.74 10.43 9.20
C SER A 156 5.03 11.02 10.58
N LYS A 157 5.69 12.19 10.63
CA LYS A 157 5.93 12.92 11.88
C LYS A 157 4.64 13.48 12.46
N VAL A 158 3.75 14.01 11.63
CA VAL A 158 2.45 14.53 12.08
C VAL A 158 1.60 13.42 12.68
N ILE A 159 1.48 12.26 12.02
CA ILE A 159 0.77 11.09 12.55
C ILE A 159 1.32 10.70 13.92
N SER A 160 2.65 10.56 14.05
CA SER A 160 3.25 10.19 15.34
C SER A 160 2.93 11.17 16.48
N LYS A 161 2.87 12.48 16.17
CA LYS A 161 2.53 13.52 17.14
C LYS A 161 1.05 13.50 17.51
N VAL A 162 0.17 13.29 16.55
CA VAL A 162 -1.28 13.13 16.78
C VAL A 162 -1.52 11.93 17.70
N VAL A 163 -0.92 10.77 17.39
CA VAL A 163 -1.04 9.56 18.21
C VAL A 163 -0.52 9.77 19.63
N ALA A 164 0.66 10.38 19.79
CA ALA A 164 1.23 10.61 21.11
C ALA A 164 0.39 11.58 21.95
N THR A 165 -0.09 12.68 21.34
CA THR A 165 -0.85 13.70 22.06
C THR A 165 -2.24 13.21 22.46
N ALA A 166 -2.92 12.48 21.57
CA ALA A 166 -4.22 11.89 21.88
C ALA A 166 -4.15 10.89 23.04
N LYS A 167 -3.11 10.03 23.07
CA LYS A 167 -2.91 9.09 24.18
C LYS A 167 -2.74 9.79 25.54
N CYS A 168 -2.06 10.94 25.57
CA CYS A 168 -1.91 11.72 26.80
C CYS A 168 -3.20 12.38 27.30
N TRP A 169 -4.28 12.38 26.51
CA TRP A 169 -5.57 12.96 26.90
C TRP A 169 -6.58 11.90 27.32
N ASP A 170 -6.34 10.64 26.96
CA ASP A 170 -7.13 9.47 27.36
C ASP A 170 -6.67 8.91 28.73
N GLU A 171 -5.54 9.39 29.27
CA GLU A 171 -4.98 9.11 30.61
C GLU A 171 -5.43 10.14 31.66
#